data_AF-A0A7I9XP47-F1
#
_entry.id   AF-A0A7I9XP47-F1
#
_cell.length_a   1.000
_cell.length_b   1.000
_cell.length_c   1.000
_cell.angle_alpha   90.00
_cell.angle_beta   90.00
_cell.angle_gamma   90.00
#
_symmetry.space_group_name_H-M   'P 1'
#
loop_
_entity.id
_entity.type
_entity.pdbx_description
1 polymer ?
#
loop_
_entity_poly.entity_id
_entity_poly.type
_entity_poly.pdbx_seq_one_letter_code
_entity_poly.pdbx_strand_id
1 'polypeptide(L)'
;MPTYYPALHQRVRRQAELLPELYGELDFDSQPYRTTTNPDDVSALRGKASTRAKILADESLVELISTTTWLGDVVADSYAALMGQYSVSSLITMLKQACRNGVDAVPDAPPELAAFIADMEATPDWLDMDLVREGAEHSRLPMALLAPFVVRGAFIATFLNTYAALPMALTGALSGNRAARRVNETTSFFAVTTLPGALDRYGPGFEAAAMVRLMHSMVRFNALKRSDKWDVDIYGLPIPQLDQMPAGMINLYVLAMEARRQGRAEFTAAERAEAEFTRYRSFLLGLPKELLPETPTEIIHLMSGRSALLRDDFDDATCGELVRSTMDAYLRQEDTLRERIADAVEKSYSKFFFVKMFSGGKRDVAAKMGVTLSVGDFARVALTAPFVYGRAMVVQRAARTPALRRLTNAYVLRLIQRRLKAYGTAEYTSDVADYTPSGRAA
;
A
#
# COMPACT_ATOMS: atom_id res chain seq x y z
N MET A 1 -30.17 0.74 8.01
CA MET A 1 -30.13 -0.43 7.10
C MET A 1 -29.37 0.00 5.86
N PRO A 2 -28.37 -0.77 5.40
CA PRO A 2 -27.60 -0.45 4.20
C PRO A 2 -28.51 -0.47 2.97
N THR A 3 -28.37 0.51 2.08
CA THR A 3 -29.18 0.66 0.86
C THR A 3 -28.45 0.13 -0.36
N TYR A 4 -27.15 0.42 -0.47
CA TYR A 4 -26.37 0.19 -1.71
C TYR A 4 -25.48 -1.06 -1.62
N TYR A 5 -24.97 -1.41 -0.44
CA TYR A 5 -24.04 -2.52 -0.23
C TYR A 5 -24.46 -3.46 0.93
N PRO A 6 -25.66 -4.06 0.89
CA PRO A 6 -26.16 -4.89 2.00
C PRO A 6 -25.27 -6.11 2.29
N ALA A 7 -24.72 -6.76 1.25
CA ALA A 7 -23.82 -7.89 1.41
C ALA A 7 -22.49 -7.51 2.07
N LEU A 8 -21.94 -6.34 1.73
CA LEU A 8 -20.70 -5.84 2.33
C LEU A 8 -20.91 -5.46 3.80
N HIS A 9 -22.03 -4.80 4.11
CA HIS A 9 -22.41 -4.50 5.49
C HIS A 9 -22.60 -5.78 6.33
N GLN A 10 -23.23 -6.83 5.77
CA GLN A 10 -23.33 -8.13 6.43
C GLN A 10 -21.94 -8.76 6.63
N ARG A 11 -21.05 -8.67 5.63
CA ARG A 11 -19.67 -9.17 5.73
C ARG A 11 -18.90 -8.49 6.85
N VAL A 12 -19.03 -7.17 7.01
CA VAL A 12 -18.40 -6.41 8.10
C VAL A 12 -18.85 -6.93 9.48
N ARG A 13 -20.15 -7.13 9.68
CA ARG A 13 -20.68 -7.61 10.97
C ARG A 13 -20.31 -9.05 11.28
N ARG A 14 -20.29 -9.90 10.26
CA ARG A 14 -19.94 -11.31 10.40
C ARG A 14 -18.51 -11.50 10.93
N GLN A 15 -17.65 -10.49 10.86
CA GLN A 15 -16.33 -10.52 11.48
C GLN A 15 -16.40 -10.78 13.00
N ALA A 16 -17.39 -10.19 13.69
CA ALA A 16 -17.62 -10.41 15.13
C ALA A 16 -18.14 -11.82 15.44
N GLU A 17 -18.86 -12.46 14.52
CA GLU A 17 -19.29 -13.85 14.68
C GLU A 17 -18.14 -14.82 14.42
N LEU A 18 -17.30 -14.53 13.41
CA LEU A 18 -16.22 -15.40 12.96
C LEU A 18 -14.99 -15.33 13.86
N LEU A 19 -14.68 -14.16 14.41
CA LEU A 19 -13.56 -13.96 15.33
C LEU A 19 -13.96 -13.02 16.48
N PRO A 20 -14.81 -13.51 17.42
CA PRO A 20 -15.37 -12.69 18.49
C PRO A 20 -14.31 -12.07 19.41
N GLU A 21 -13.20 -12.79 19.62
CA GLU A 21 -12.11 -12.31 20.47
C GLU A 21 -11.45 -11.04 19.94
N LEU A 22 -11.48 -10.78 18.62
CA LEU A 22 -10.92 -9.56 18.03
C LEU A 22 -12.01 -8.52 17.74
N TYR A 23 -13.14 -8.94 17.21
CA TYR A 23 -14.17 -8.07 16.64
C TYR A 23 -15.44 -7.94 17.49
N GLY A 24 -15.65 -8.80 18.49
CA GLY A 24 -16.92 -8.93 19.21
C GLY A 24 -17.31 -7.72 20.08
N GLU A 25 -16.33 -6.90 20.45
CA GLU A 25 -16.53 -5.70 21.28
C GLU A 25 -16.71 -4.42 20.44
N LEU A 26 -16.57 -4.51 19.11
CA LEU A 26 -16.64 -3.35 18.24
C LEU A 26 -18.10 -2.96 17.95
N ASP A 27 -18.39 -1.66 18.03
CA ASP A 27 -19.66 -1.09 17.59
C ASP A 27 -19.59 -0.70 16.10
N PHE A 28 -20.04 -1.61 15.23
CA PHE A 28 -20.12 -1.38 13.78
C PHE A 28 -21.19 -0.37 13.35
N ASP A 29 -22.08 0.03 14.25
CA ASP A 29 -23.08 1.08 14.00
C ASP A 29 -22.54 2.49 14.31
N SER A 30 -21.44 2.56 15.06
CA SER A 30 -20.74 3.83 15.32
C SER A 30 -19.91 4.30 14.12
N GLN A 31 -19.85 5.61 13.91
CA GLN A 31 -18.92 6.23 12.98
C GLN A 31 -17.71 6.73 13.79
N PRO A 32 -16.49 6.21 13.57
CA PRO A 32 -15.33 6.67 14.31
C PRO A 32 -14.99 8.11 13.90
N TYR A 33 -14.45 8.91 14.82
CA TYR A 33 -14.19 10.34 14.65
C TYR A 33 -13.39 10.70 13.39
N ARG A 34 -12.47 9.81 12.99
CA ARG A 34 -11.70 9.93 11.75
C ARG A 34 -12.55 10.05 10.48
N THR A 35 -13.79 9.56 10.50
CA THR A 35 -14.69 9.55 9.35
C THR A 35 -15.78 10.58 9.56
N THR A 36 -15.84 11.58 8.68
CA THR A 36 -16.79 12.70 8.75
C THR A 36 -17.64 12.81 7.49
N THR A 37 -18.95 12.90 7.70
CA THR A 37 -19.96 13.26 6.68
C THR A 37 -20.46 14.70 6.82
N ASN A 38 -20.05 15.41 7.87
CA ASN A 38 -20.43 16.80 8.07
C ASN A 38 -19.66 17.69 7.07
N PRO A 39 -20.34 18.45 6.20
CA PRO A 39 -19.71 19.28 5.17
C PRO A 39 -18.80 20.39 5.72
N ASP A 40 -19.00 20.82 6.97
CA ASP A 40 -18.22 21.89 7.60
C ASP A 40 -16.87 21.42 8.17
N ASP A 41 -16.70 20.11 8.34
CA ASP A 41 -15.43 19.54 8.79
C ASP A 41 -14.33 19.66 7.73
N VAL A 42 -13.09 19.84 8.18
CA VAL A 42 -11.93 19.80 7.29
C VAL A 42 -11.57 18.33 7.03
N SER A 43 -11.59 17.93 5.75
CA SER A 43 -11.22 16.58 5.29
C SER A 43 -9.89 16.56 4.57
N ALA A 44 -9.28 15.38 4.44
CA ALA A 44 -8.06 15.15 3.69
C ALA A 44 -8.18 15.45 2.18
N LEU A 45 -9.40 15.59 1.64
CA LEU A 45 -9.64 16.00 0.27
C LEU A 45 -9.15 17.44 0.04
N ARG A 46 -8.12 17.58 -0.78
CA ARG A 46 -7.64 18.88 -1.25
C ARG A 46 -8.57 19.40 -2.34
N GLY A 47 -9.09 20.62 -2.20
CA GLY A 47 -9.92 21.24 -3.24
C GLY A 47 -10.91 22.26 -2.69
N LYS A 48 -11.93 22.56 -3.49
CA LYS A 48 -13.03 23.46 -3.09
C LYS A 48 -14.05 22.71 -2.25
N ALA A 49 -14.64 23.38 -1.26
CA ALA A 49 -15.74 22.82 -0.46
C ALA A 49 -16.90 22.29 -1.33
N SER A 50 -17.20 22.94 -2.45
CA SER A 50 -18.22 22.47 -3.40
C SER A 50 -17.89 21.14 -4.08
N THR A 51 -16.62 20.76 -4.16
CA THR A 51 -16.21 19.43 -4.65
C THR A 51 -16.50 18.37 -3.60
N ARG A 52 -16.16 18.64 -2.34
CA ARG A 52 -16.49 17.75 -1.21
C ARG A 52 -18.00 17.57 -1.07
N ALA A 53 -18.78 18.66 -1.14
CA ALA A 53 -20.23 18.61 -1.05
C ALA A 53 -20.88 17.70 -2.12
N LYS A 54 -20.35 17.70 -3.35
CA LYS A 54 -20.82 16.78 -4.41
C LYS A 54 -20.52 15.32 -4.11
N ILE A 55 -19.36 15.04 -3.51
CA ILE A 55 -18.97 13.69 -3.10
C ILE A 55 -19.84 13.22 -1.93
N LEU A 56 -20.10 14.08 -0.94
CA LEU A 56 -20.97 13.76 0.20
C LEU A 56 -22.44 13.55 -0.19
N ALA A 57 -22.87 14.10 -1.33
CA ALA A 57 -24.20 13.87 -1.88
C ALA A 57 -24.34 12.50 -2.58
N ASP A 58 -23.23 11.81 -2.87
CA ASP A 58 -23.25 10.43 -3.37
C ASP A 58 -23.39 9.47 -2.20
N GLU A 59 -24.64 9.15 -1.86
CA GLU A 59 -24.97 8.26 -0.74
C GLU A 59 -24.34 6.87 -0.90
N SER A 60 -24.18 6.38 -2.14
CA SER A 60 -23.57 5.07 -2.39
C SER A 60 -22.09 5.08 -2.03
N LEU A 61 -21.35 6.13 -2.44
CA LEU A 61 -19.95 6.27 -2.10
C LEU A 61 -19.76 6.50 -0.59
N VAL A 62 -20.62 7.32 0.03
CA VAL A 62 -20.61 7.53 1.49
C VAL A 62 -20.83 6.21 2.23
N GLU A 63 -21.84 5.42 1.85
CA GLU A 63 -22.11 4.11 2.45
C GLU A 63 -20.93 3.15 2.28
N LEU A 64 -20.33 3.08 1.09
CA LEU A 64 -19.17 2.23 0.81
C LEU A 64 -17.98 2.57 1.72
N ILE A 65 -17.63 3.85 1.80
CA ILE A 65 -16.47 4.32 2.58
C ILE A 65 -16.71 4.16 4.08
N SER A 66 -17.90 4.51 4.58
CA SER A 66 -18.25 4.32 6.00
C SER A 66 -18.27 2.84 6.38
N THR A 67 -18.80 1.96 5.52
CA THR A 67 -18.83 0.51 5.75
C THR A 67 -17.42 -0.09 5.73
N THR A 68 -16.60 0.25 4.74
CA THR A 68 -15.24 -0.31 4.59
C THR A 68 -14.22 0.24 5.57
N THR A 69 -14.53 1.34 6.26
CA THR A 69 -13.76 1.80 7.44
C THR A 69 -13.74 0.73 8.54
N TRP A 70 -14.76 -0.13 8.60
CA TRP A 70 -14.89 -1.22 9.57
C TRP A 70 -14.53 -2.60 9.03
N LEU A 71 -14.06 -2.68 7.78
CA LEU A 71 -13.69 -3.95 7.17
C LEU A 71 -12.22 -4.28 7.42
N GLY A 72 -11.96 -5.33 8.19
CA GLY A 72 -10.63 -5.91 8.39
C GLY A 72 -10.34 -7.04 7.40
N ASP A 73 -9.49 -7.98 7.81
CA ASP A 73 -9.16 -9.17 7.05
C ASP A 73 -9.42 -10.40 7.90
N VAL A 74 -10.70 -10.66 8.22
CA VAL A 74 -11.08 -11.69 9.21
C VAL A 74 -10.44 -13.06 8.96
N VAL A 75 -10.16 -13.42 7.71
CA VAL A 75 -9.48 -14.67 7.36
C VAL A 75 -8.03 -14.65 7.84
N ALA A 76 -7.25 -13.63 7.45
CA ALA A 76 -5.86 -13.51 7.88
C ALA A 76 -5.74 -13.13 9.37
N ASP A 77 -6.72 -12.41 9.93
CA ASP A 77 -6.83 -12.08 11.35
C ASP A 77 -7.06 -13.32 12.21
N SER A 78 -7.88 -14.27 11.74
CA SER A 78 -8.07 -15.55 12.44
C SER A 78 -6.74 -16.32 12.51
N TYR A 79 -5.98 -16.34 11.41
CA TYR A 79 -4.65 -16.95 11.42
C TYR A 79 -3.64 -16.19 12.30
N ALA A 80 -3.69 -14.86 12.31
CA ALA A 80 -2.85 -14.03 13.18
C ALA A 80 -3.20 -14.21 14.66
N ALA A 81 -4.46 -14.45 15.01
CA ALA A 81 -4.89 -14.65 16.39
C ALA A 81 -4.28 -15.91 17.05
N LEU A 82 -3.84 -16.88 16.23
CA LEU A 82 -3.04 -18.02 16.67
C LEU A 82 -1.70 -17.64 17.31
N MET A 83 -1.29 -16.37 17.28
CA MET A 83 -0.16 -15.85 18.07
C MET A 83 -0.31 -16.07 19.59
N GLY A 84 -1.51 -16.36 20.10
CA GLY A 84 -1.71 -16.81 21.48
C GLY A 84 -1.23 -18.24 21.76
N GLN A 85 -1.08 -19.06 20.72
CA GLN A 85 -0.77 -20.49 20.80
C GLN A 85 0.58 -20.84 20.15
N TYR A 86 0.97 -20.11 19.10
CA TYR A 86 2.18 -20.33 18.32
C TYR A 86 3.11 -19.11 18.37
N SER A 87 4.41 -19.36 18.21
CA SER A 87 5.36 -18.27 17.96
C SER A 87 5.11 -17.63 16.59
N VAL A 88 5.39 -16.33 16.45
CA VAL A 88 5.32 -15.62 15.16
C VAL A 88 6.16 -16.31 14.09
N SER A 89 7.36 -16.77 14.43
CA SER A 89 8.23 -17.51 13.51
C SER A 89 7.62 -18.83 13.03
N SER A 90 6.88 -19.53 13.89
CA SER A 90 6.15 -20.75 13.52
C SER A 90 5.03 -20.44 12.53
N LEU A 91 4.21 -19.42 12.79
CA LEU A 91 3.14 -18.99 11.88
C LEU A 91 3.69 -18.59 10.50
N ILE A 92 4.80 -17.87 10.47
CA ILE A 92 5.48 -17.49 9.23
C ILE A 92 6.01 -18.71 8.48
N THR A 93 6.61 -19.67 9.21
CA THR A 93 7.16 -20.88 8.60
C THR A 93 6.06 -21.72 7.94
N MET A 94 4.95 -21.94 8.67
CA MET A 94 3.79 -22.65 8.14
C MET A 94 3.19 -21.94 6.93
N LEU A 95 3.03 -20.61 6.98
CA LEU A 95 2.49 -19.84 5.86
C LEU A 95 3.39 -19.94 4.61
N LYS A 96 4.70 -19.76 4.77
CA LYS A 96 5.66 -19.91 3.66
C LYS A 96 5.63 -21.30 3.06
N GLN A 97 5.53 -22.33 3.90
CA GLN A 97 5.44 -23.72 3.46
C GLN A 97 4.14 -23.96 2.68
N ALA A 98 3.01 -23.46 3.16
CA ALA A 98 1.72 -23.55 2.47
C ALA A 98 1.69 -22.79 1.13
N CYS A 99 2.29 -21.61 1.07
CA CYS A 99 2.42 -20.84 -0.16
C CYS A 99 3.28 -21.56 -1.21
N ARG A 100 4.38 -22.20 -0.79
CA ARG A 100 5.35 -22.85 -1.70
C ARG A 100 4.95 -24.25 -2.12
N ASN A 101 4.41 -25.03 -1.20
CA ASN A 101 4.27 -26.48 -1.33
C ASN A 101 2.81 -26.96 -1.15
N GLY A 102 1.87 -26.05 -0.89
CA GLY A 102 0.47 -26.39 -0.59
C GLY A 102 0.22 -26.61 0.90
N VAL A 103 -1.05 -26.46 1.32
CA VAL A 103 -1.45 -26.59 2.74
C VAL A 103 -1.17 -28.01 3.26
N ASP A 104 -1.39 -29.03 2.43
CA ASP A 104 -1.14 -30.44 2.78
C ASP A 104 0.32 -30.74 3.11
N ALA A 105 1.26 -29.88 2.69
CA ALA A 105 2.67 -30.02 3.02
C ALA A 105 2.98 -29.56 4.45
N VAL A 106 2.07 -28.86 5.14
CA VAL A 106 2.26 -28.35 6.51
C VAL A 106 1.72 -29.39 7.50
N PRO A 107 2.59 -30.03 8.33
CA PRO A 107 2.13 -30.96 9.36
C PRO A 107 1.21 -30.25 10.35
N ASP A 108 0.09 -30.91 10.69
CA ASP A 108 -0.91 -30.39 11.63
C ASP A 108 -1.37 -28.95 11.30
N ALA A 109 -1.52 -28.64 10.00
CA ALA A 109 -1.92 -27.33 9.52
C ALA A 109 -3.20 -26.85 10.21
N PRO A 110 -3.19 -25.69 10.90
CA PRO A 110 -4.38 -25.18 11.55
C PRO A 110 -5.43 -24.80 10.49
N PRO A 111 -6.74 -24.96 10.78
CA PRO A 111 -7.80 -24.67 9.81
C PRO A 111 -7.79 -23.21 9.32
N GLU A 112 -7.31 -22.26 10.14
CA GLU A 112 -7.15 -20.85 9.77
C GLU A 112 -6.10 -20.66 8.67
N LEU A 113 -5.03 -21.47 8.64
CA LEU A 113 -4.06 -21.45 7.55
C LEU A 113 -4.68 -21.95 6.24
N ALA A 114 -5.46 -23.04 6.33
CA ALA A 114 -6.17 -23.58 5.17
C ALA A 114 -7.18 -22.56 4.60
N ALA A 115 -7.97 -21.92 5.47
CA ALA A 115 -8.90 -20.86 5.10
C ALA A 115 -8.19 -19.65 4.47
N PHE A 116 -7.03 -19.26 5.00
CA PHE A 116 -6.24 -18.16 4.47
C PHE A 116 -5.72 -18.43 3.06
N ILE A 117 -5.16 -19.62 2.82
CA ILE A 117 -4.71 -20.00 1.49
C ILE A 117 -5.89 -20.13 0.51
N ALA A 118 -7.01 -20.72 0.95
CA ALA A 118 -8.21 -20.86 0.13
C ALA A 118 -8.81 -19.50 -0.29
N ASP A 119 -8.83 -18.52 0.62
CA ASP A 119 -9.29 -17.16 0.33
C ASP A 119 -8.40 -16.47 -0.73
N MET A 120 -7.08 -16.67 -0.67
CA MET A 120 -6.17 -16.17 -1.70
C MET A 120 -6.29 -16.93 -3.04
N GLU A 121 -6.61 -18.21 -3.01
CA GLU A 121 -6.83 -19.06 -4.18
C GLU A 121 -8.13 -18.73 -4.94
N ALA A 122 -9.12 -18.17 -4.25
CA ALA A 122 -10.45 -17.83 -4.76
C ALA A 122 -10.43 -16.64 -5.73
N THR A 123 -9.62 -16.76 -6.80
CA THR A 123 -9.43 -15.77 -7.85
C THR A 123 -10.78 -15.42 -8.46
N PRO A 124 -11.22 -14.15 -8.38
CA PRO A 124 -12.55 -13.78 -8.84
C PRO A 124 -12.73 -13.86 -10.36
N ASP A 125 -13.93 -14.25 -10.81
CA ASP A 125 -14.29 -14.39 -12.22
C ASP A 125 -14.21 -13.09 -13.04
N TRP A 126 -14.20 -11.94 -12.36
CA TRP A 126 -14.08 -10.63 -13.01
C TRP A 126 -12.63 -10.25 -13.35
N LEU A 127 -11.65 -11.09 -13.00
CA LEU A 127 -10.25 -10.90 -13.37
C LEU A 127 -9.88 -11.65 -14.63
N ASP A 128 -9.21 -10.97 -15.54
CA ASP A 128 -8.53 -11.59 -16.68
C ASP A 128 -7.05 -11.84 -16.36
N MET A 129 -6.70 -13.10 -16.12
CA MET A 129 -5.33 -13.49 -15.74
C MET A 129 -4.29 -13.29 -16.85
N ASP A 130 -4.71 -13.21 -18.12
CA ASP A 130 -3.78 -12.87 -19.21
C ASP A 130 -3.47 -11.38 -19.21
N LEU A 131 -4.46 -10.51 -18.94
CA LEU A 131 -4.23 -9.09 -18.71
C LEU A 131 -3.39 -8.84 -17.45
N VAL A 132 -3.57 -9.64 -16.39
CA VAL A 132 -2.70 -9.57 -15.20
C VAL A 132 -1.23 -9.83 -15.58
N ARG A 133 -0.96 -10.87 -16.38
CA ARG A 133 0.41 -11.21 -16.83
C ARG A 133 0.98 -10.13 -17.75
N GLU A 134 0.18 -9.56 -18.63
CA GLU A 134 0.56 -8.44 -19.50
C GLU A 134 0.87 -7.18 -18.68
N GLY A 135 0.01 -6.82 -17.72
CA GLY A 135 0.21 -5.67 -16.84
C GLY A 135 1.43 -5.81 -15.94
N ALA A 136 1.72 -7.03 -15.47
CA ALA A 136 2.97 -7.34 -14.78
C ALA A 136 4.17 -7.08 -15.69
N GLU A 137 4.13 -7.48 -16.96
CA GLU A 137 5.20 -7.19 -17.94
C GLU A 137 5.40 -5.69 -18.15
N HIS A 138 4.33 -4.91 -18.35
CA HIS A 138 4.39 -3.46 -18.49
C HIS A 138 4.99 -2.78 -17.25
N SER A 139 4.66 -3.29 -16.07
CA SER A 139 5.14 -2.77 -14.78
C SER A 139 6.63 -3.04 -14.50
N ARG A 140 7.27 -4.00 -15.18
CA ARG A 140 8.69 -4.35 -14.95
C ARG A 140 9.63 -3.19 -15.25
N LEU A 141 9.44 -2.47 -16.35
CA LEU A 141 10.34 -1.38 -16.75
C LEU A 141 10.35 -0.21 -15.74
N PRO A 142 9.20 0.39 -15.38
CA PRO A 142 9.19 1.46 -14.37
C PRO A 142 9.67 0.93 -13.01
N MET A 143 9.36 -0.32 -12.66
CA MET A 143 9.89 -0.94 -11.44
C MET A 143 11.42 -1.08 -11.47
N ALA A 144 12.00 -1.46 -12.60
CA ALA A 144 13.43 -1.69 -12.78
C ALA A 144 14.27 -0.42 -13.01
N LEU A 145 13.65 0.70 -13.39
CA LEU A 145 14.38 1.92 -13.76
C LEU A 145 13.99 3.14 -12.93
N LEU A 146 12.71 3.27 -12.55
CA LEU A 146 12.19 4.47 -11.90
C LEU A 146 11.93 4.29 -10.41
N ALA A 147 11.55 3.11 -9.94
CA ALA A 147 11.15 2.88 -8.54
C ALA A 147 12.11 3.47 -7.46
N PRO A 148 13.45 3.33 -7.53
CA PRO A 148 14.36 3.84 -6.50
C PRO A 148 14.35 5.36 -6.37
N PHE A 149 13.96 6.05 -7.43
CA PHE A 149 13.88 7.51 -7.46
C PHE A 149 12.56 8.02 -6.87
N VAL A 150 11.52 7.18 -6.79
CA VAL A 150 10.18 7.60 -6.33
C VAL A 150 9.75 6.93 -5.03
N VAL A 151 10.39 5.83 -4.63
CA VAL A 151 9.86 4.94 -3.58
C VAL A 151 9.72 5.60 -2.22
N ARG A 152 10.67 6.46 -1.80
CA ARG A 152 10.53 7.18 -0.53
C ARG A 152 9.31 8.10 -0.56
N GLY A 153 9.15 8.86 -1.65
CA GLY A 153 8.02 9.77 -1.79
C GLY A 153 6.67 9.03 -1.85
N ALA A 154 6.61 7.90 -2.56
CA ALA A 154 5.41 7.07 -2.64
C ALA A 154 5.08 6.37 -1.31
N PHE A 155 6.10 5.92 -0.56
CA PHE A 155 5.92 5.30 0.75
C PHE A 155 5.47 6.31 1.81
N ILE A 156 5.99 7.55 1.78
CA ILE A 156 5.55 8.59 2.73
C ILE A 156 4.07 8.92 2.55
N ALA A 157 3.55 8.82 1.32
CA ALA A 157 2.15 9.11 0.99
C ALA A 157 1.14 8.38 1.88
N THR A 158 1.50 7.21 2.40
CA THR A 158 0.62 6.38 3.23
C THR A 158 0.56 6.85 4.68
N PHE A 159 1.38 7.82 5.10
CA PHE A 159 1.44 8.35 6.47
C PHE A 159 1.24 9.88 6.54
N LEU A 160 0.62 10.47 5.52
CA LEU A 160 0.33 11.90 5.46
C LEU A 160 -0.93 12.32 6.20
N ASN A 161 -1.49 11.41 7.00
CA ASN A 161 -2.66 11.65 7.81
C ASN A 161 -2.56 10.78 9.07
N THR A 162 -2.82 11.37 10.24
CA THR A 162 -2.62 10.74 11.56
C THR A 162 -3.34 9.39 11.66
N TYR A 163 -4.56 9.30 11.12
CA TYR A 163 -5.38 8.09 11.19
C TYR A 163 -4.79 6.90 10.41
N ALA A 164 -4.02 7.17 9.34
CA ALA A 164 -3.33 6.13 8.56
C ALA A 164 -1.88 5.91 9.04
N ALA A 165 -1.27 6.90 9.69
CA ALA A 165 0.10 6.86 10.18
C ALA A 165 0.25 6.04 11.47
N LEU A 166 -0.76 6.08 12.35
CA LEU A 166 -0.67 5.53 13.70
C LEU A 166 -0.24 4.06 13.76
N PRO A 167 -0.77 3.12 12.93
CA PRO A 167 -0.32 1.73 12.97
C PRO A 167 1.21 1.56 12.79
N MET A 168 1.83 2.41 11.96
CA MET A 168 3.28 2.37 11.75
C MET A 168 4.06 3.02 12.89
N ALA A 169 3.51 4.05 13.51
CA ALA A 169 4.08 4.67 14.69
C ALA A 169 4.05 3.71 15.89
N LEU A 170 2.93 3.01 16.09
CA LEU A 170 2.75 2.05 17.19
C LEU A 170 3.78 0.92 17.17
N THR A 171 4.06 0.40 15.98
CA THR A 171 5.02 -0.69 15.78
C THR A 171 6.48 -0.27 15.92
N GLY A 172 6.77 1.04 16.05
CA GLY A 172 8.14 1.57 16.04
C GLY A 172 8.90 1.31 14.73
N ALA A 173 8.19 0.88 13.68
CA ALA A 173 8.79 0.28 12.49
C ALA A 173 9.67 1.26 11.69
N LEU A 174 9.47 2.58 11.85
CA LEU A 174 10.28 3.62 11.18
C LEU A 174 11.24 4.38 12.12
N SER A 175 11.55 3.86 13.31
CA SER A 175 12.55 4.52 14.16
C SER A 175 13.98 4.16 13.73
N GLY A 176 14.83 5.16 13.50
CA GLY A 176 16.26 4.98 13.22
C GLY A 176 16.55 4.05 12.03
N ASN A 177 17.46 3.09 12.22
CA ASN A 177 17.89 2.16 11.14
C ASN A 177 16.76 1.24 10.64
N ARG A 178 15.63 1.13 11.34
CA ARG A 178 14.47 0.31 10.93
C ARG A 178 13.72 0.92 9.74
N ALA A 179 13.77 2.24 9.57
CA ALA A 179 13.09 2.92 8.45
C ALA A 179 13.59 2.43 7.09
N ALA A 180 14.91 2.29 6.92
CA ALA A 180 15.49 1.80 5.68
C ALA A 180 15.00 0.38 5.35
N ARG A 181 14.93 -0.48 6.36
CA ARG A 181 14.44 -1.84 6.23
C ARG A 181 12.98 -1.88 5.80
N ARG A 182 12.09 -1.12 6.43
CA ARG A 182 10.65 -1.08 6.07
C ARG A 182 10.37 -0.55 4.68
N VAL A 183 11.11 0.47 4.26
CA VAL A 183 11.03 0.97 2.87
C VAL A 183 11.49 -0.12 1.90
N ASN A 184 12.59 -0.81 2.20
CA ASN A 184 13.08 -1.91 1.37
C ASN A 184 12.13 -3.12 1.33
N GLU A 185 11.49 -3.49 2.44
CA GLU A 185 10.48 -4.55 2.49
C GLU A 185 9.28 -4.23 1.58
N THR A 186 8.79 -2.99 1.65
CA THR A 186 7.68 -2.52 0.78
C THR A 186 8.11 -2.49 -0.69
N THR A 187 9.31 -1.97 -0.97
CA THR A 187 9.87 -1.93 -2.33
C THR A 187 10.04 -3.33 -2.90
N SER A 188 10.50 -4.27 -2.07
CA SER A 188 10.68 -5.68 -2.42
C SER A 188 9.36 -6.34 -2.79
N PHE A 189 8.29 -6.10 -2.01
CA PHE A 189 6.94 -6.58 -2.33
C PHE A 189 6.47 -6.10 -3.71
N PHE A 190 6.52 -4.79 -3.98
CA PHE A 190 6.09 -4.31 -5.29
C PHE A 190 7.01 -4.80 -6.42
N ALA A 191 8.31 -4.92 -6.19
CA ALA A 191 9.24 -5.43 -7.19
C ALA A 191 9.01 -6.90 -7.54
N VAL A 192 8.85 -7.77 -6.52
CA VAL A 192 8.68 -9.22 -6.73
C VAL A 192 7.41 -9.54 -7.50
N THR A 193 6.32 -8.80 -7.26
CA THR A 193 5.03 -9.00 -7.94
C THR A 193 5.07 -8.76 -9.45
N THR A 194 6.09 -8.06 -9.96
CA THR A 194 6.26 -7.82 -11.41
C THR A 194 7.01 -8.95 -12.14
N LEU A 195 7.58 -9.92 -11.40
CA LEU A 195 8.30 -11.03 -12.02
C LEU A 195 7.33 -11.97 -12.79
N PRO A 196 7.83 -12.67 -13.83
CA PRO A 196 7.02 -13.66 -14.55
C PRO A 196 6.46 -14.72 -13.59
N GLY A 197 5.13 -14.94 -13.66
CA GLY A 197 4.42 -15.90 -12.81
C GLY A 197 4.43 -15.57 -11.31
N ALA A 198 4.81 -14.35 -10.92
CA ALA A 198 4.94 -13.99 -9.51
C ALA A 198 3.62 -14.08 -8.74
N LEU A 199 2.53 -13.69 -9.38
CA LEU A 199 1.19 -13.70 -8.77
C LEU A 199 0.44 -15.01 -8.99
N ASP A 200 0.99 -15.97 -9.74
CA ASP A 200 0.40 -17.31 -9.82
C ASP A 200 0.45 -17.99 -8.44
N ARG A 201 -0.39 -19.00 -8.21
CA ARG A 201 -0.60 -19.65 -6.90
C ARG A 201 0.66 -20.00 -6.11
N TYR A 202 1.70 -20.52 -6.77
CA TYR A 202 2.98 -20.89 -6.13
C TYR A 202 4.10 -19.88 -6.39
N GLY A 203 3.73 -18.71 -6.91
CA GLY A 203 4.65 -17.65 -7.27
C GLY A 203 5.16 -16.87 -6.06
N PRO A 204 6.36 -16.27 -6.15
CA PRO A 204 6.96 -15.52 -5.06
C PRO A 204 6.17 -14.25 -4.66
N GLY A 205 5.36 -13.70 -5.56
CA GLY A 205 4.48 -12.56 -5.28
C GLY A 205 3.23 -12.98 -4.51
N PHE A 206 2.69 -14.18 -4.74
CA PHE A 206 1.61 -14.77 -3.94
C PHE A 206 2.07 -14.97 -2.49
N GLU A 207 3.24 -15.60 -2.28
CA GLU A 207 3.85 -15.74 -0.94
C GLU A 207 4.06 -14.37 -0.28
N ALA A 208 4.61 -13.41 -1.02
CA ALA A 208 4.85 -12.07 -0.48
C ALA A 208 3.55 -11.35 -0.08
N ALA A 209 2.46 -11.51 -0.84
CA ALA A 209 1.15 -10.95 -0.50
C ALA A 209 0.57 -11.60 0.76
N ALA A 210 0.68 -12.93 0.90
CA ALA A 210 0.26 -13.65 2.10
C ALA A 210 1.01 -13.16 3.34
N MET A 211 2.33 -12.98 3.22
CA MET A 211 3.16 -12.46 4.30
C MET A 211 2.78 -11.01 4.70
N VAL A 212 2.44 -10.15 3.74
CA VAL A 212 1.94 -8.79 4.02
C VAL A 212 0.58 -8.83 4.71
N ARG A 213 -0.35 -9.67 4.26
CA ARG A 213 -1.67 -9.87 4.91
C ARG A 213 -1.52 -10.34 6.35
N LEU A 214 -0.65 -11.32 6.61
CA LEU A 214 -0.33 -11.78 7.97
C LEU A 214 0.21 -10.63 8.82
N MET A 215 1.20 -9.89 8.31
CA MET A 215 1.79 -8.75 9.01
C MET A 215 0.75 -7.68 9.36
N HIS A 216 -0.11 -7.27 8.41
CA HIS A 216 -1.18 -6.29 8.67
C HIS A 216 -2.16 -6.80 9.73
N SER A 217 -2.48 -8.10 9.71
CA SER A 217 -3.38 -8.73 10.66
C SER A 217 -2.78 -8.83 12.07
N MET A 218 -1.48 -9.13 12.17
CA MET A 218 -0.76 -9.07 13.45
C MET A 218 -0.75 -7.65 14.02
N VAL A 219 -0.53 -6.64 13.17
CA VAL A 219 -0.58 -5.24 13.60
C VAL A 219 -1.98 -4.85 14.08
N ARG A 220 -3.03 -5.25 13.37
CA ARG A 220 -4.43 -5.03 13.78
C ARG A 220 -4.75 -5.69 15.11
N PHE A 221 -4.37 -6.95 15.28
CA PHE A 221 -4.56 -7.69 16.53
C PHE A 221 -3.88 -6.99 17.70
N ASN A 222 -2.59 -6.65 17.57
CA ASN A 222 -1.85 -6.00 18.64
C ASN A 222 -2.35 -4.58 18.92
N ALA A 223 -2.76 -3.82 17.90
CA ALA A 223 -3.35 -2.50 18.08
C ALA A 223 -4.64 -2.58 18.91
N LEU A 224 -5.55 -3.53 18.60
CA LEU A 224 -6.82 -3.67 19.30
C LEU A 224 -6.71 -4.31 20.68
N LYS A 225 -5.77 -5.23 20.89
CA LYS A 225 -5.74 -6.07 22.10
C LYS A 225 -4.57 -5.79 23.04
N ARG A 226 -3.54 -5.07 22.59
CA ARG A 226 -2.29 -4.89 23.35
C ARG A 226 -1.79 -3.46 23.41
N SER A 227 -2.49 -2.49 22.81
CA SER A 227 -2.04 -1.11 22.73
C SER A 227 -3.05 -0.15 23.34
N ASP A 228 -2.71 0.44 24.49
CA ASP A 228 -3.50 1.51 25.14
C ASP A 228 -3.57 2.80 24.31
N LYS A 229 -2.77 2.91 23.24
CA LYS A 229 -2.75 4.06 22.34
C LYS A 229 -3.81 4.00 21.24
N TRP A 230 -4.46 2.84 21.03
CA TRP A 230 -5.46 2.71 19.97
C TRP A 230 -6.86 2.93 20.52
N ASP A 231 -7.39 4.13 20.27
CA ASP A 231 -8.78 4.46 20.57
C ASP A 231 -9.67 4.14 19.36
N VAL A 232 -10.53 3.13 19.49
CA VAL A 232 -11.43 2.68 18.42
C VAL A 232 -12.45 3.76 18.05
N ASP A 233 -12.92 4.57 18.99
CA ASP A 233 -13.90 5.63 18.74
C ASP A 233 -13.26 6.77 17.93
N ILE A 234 -11.95 6.95 18.04
CA ILE A 234 -11.20 7.94 17.26
C ILE A 234 -10.76 7.37 15.91
N TYR A 235 -10.02 6.25 15.93
CA TYR A 235 -9.28 5.71 14.80
C TYR A 235 -10.04 4.63 14.01
N GLY A 236 -11.15 4.13 14.54
CA GLY A 236 -11.87 2.98 13.98
C GLY A 236 -11.04 1.71 14.02
N LEU A 237 -11.29 0.81 13.07
CA LEU A 237 -10.50 -0.40 12.92
C LEU A 237 -9.07 -0.08 12.44
N PRO A 238 -8.01 -0.70 13.00
CA PRO A 238 -6.66 -0.53 12.47
C PRO A 238 -6.47 -1.20 11.11
N ILE A 239 -5.78 -0.49 10.20
CA ILE A 239 -5.47 -0.94 8.84
C ILE A 239 -6.73 -1.52 8.15
N PRO A 240 -7.86 -0.80 8.10
CA PRO A 240 -9.04 -1.31 7.41
C PRO A 240 -8.72 -1.48 5.93
N GLN A 241 -9.45 -2.35 5.22
CA GLN A 241 -9.22 -2.58 3.79
C GLN A 241 -9.28 -1.28 2.98
N LEU A 242 -10.10 -0.32 3.43
CA LEU A 242 -10.16 1.04 2.89
C LEU A 242 -8.79 1.77 2.88
N ASP A 243 -7.95 1.58 3.90
CA ASP A 243 -6.65 2.23 4.01
C ASP A 243 -5.54 1.47 3.25
N GLN A 244 -5.76 0.20 2.94
CA GLN A 244 -4.86 -0.56 2.06
C GLN A 244 -5.01 -0.14 0.59
N MET A 245 -6.20 0.32 0.18
CA MET A 245 -6.51 0.72 -1.20
C MET A 245 -5.57 1.82 -1.75
N PRO A 246 -5.37 2.98 -1.09
CA PRO A 246 -4.42 3.99 -1.57
C PRO A 246 -2.99 3.46 -1.71
N ALA A 247 -2.54 2.63 -0.76
CA ALA A 247 -1.19 2.06 -0.78
C ALA A 247 -1.01 1.08 -1.95
N GLY A 248 -1.98 0.21 -2.19
CA GLY A 248 -1.93 -0.82 -3.24
C GLY A 248 -2.13 -0.28 -4.66
N MET A 249 -2.83 0.86 -4.81
CA MET A 249 -3.35 1.36 -6.08
C MET A 249 -2.89 2.77 -6.46
N ILE A 250 -1.91 3.36 -5.77
CA ILE A 250 -1.42 4.71 -6.08
C ILE A 250 -0.97 4.86 -7.54
N ASN A 251 -0.39 3.81 -8.14
CA ASN A 251 0.00 3.82 -9.55
C ASN A 251 -1.22 3.95 -10.47
N LEU A 252 -2.33 3.28 -10.16
CA LEU A 252 -3.57 3.41 -10.92
C LEU A 252 -4.21 4.77 -10.76
N TYR A 253 -4.16 5.35 -9.56
CA TYR A 253 -4.65 6.71 -9.37
C TYR A 253 -3.89 7.72 -10.23
N VAL A 254 -2.56 7.61 -10.31
CA VAL A 254 -1.73 8.44 -11.19
C VAL A 254 -2.09 8.22 -12.67
N LEU A 255 -2.26 6.95 -13.07
CA LEU A 255 -2.62 6.58 -14.44
C LEU A 255 -4.01 7.11 -14.83
N ALA A 256 -4.98 6.98 -13.92
CA ALA A 256 -6.34 7.49 -14.08
C ALA A 256 -6.37 9.01 -14.23
N MET A 257 -5.62 9.72 -13.38
CA MET A 257 -5.49 11.19 -13.45
C MET A 257 -4.91 11.64 -14.79
N GLU A 258 -3.90 10.93 -15.29
CA GLU A 258 -3.31 11.22 -16.60
C GLU A 258 -4.29 10.93 -17.75
N ALA A 259 -5.02 9.82 -17.71
CA ALA A 259 -6.05 9.50 -18.69
C ALA A 259 -7.15 10.58 -18.73
N ARG A 260 -7.65 11.02 -17.57
CA ARG A 260 -8.63 12.11 -17.47
C ARG A 260 -8.08 13.45 -17.96
N ARG A 261 -6.82 13.76 -17.67
CA ARG A 261 -6.15 14.99 -18.16
C ARG A 261 -6.05 15.02 -19.68
N GLN A 262 -5.97 13.85 -20.32
CA GLN A 262 -6.01 13.68 -21.78
C GLN A 262 -7.45 13.62 -22.34
N GLY A 263 -8.48 13.80 -21.51
CA GLY A 263 -9.88 13.75 -21.92
C GLY A 263 -10.45 12.34 -22.13
N ARG A 264 -9.74 11.29 -21.71
CA ARG A 264 -10.16 9.90 -21.89
C ARG A 264 -10.98 9.43 -20.69
N ALA A 265 -12.17 8.88 -20.97
CA ALA A 265 -12.98 8.19 -19.97
C ALA A 265 -12.48 6.77 -19.70
N GLU A 266 -11.86 6.15 -20.70
CA GLU A 266 -11.39 4.76 -20.67
C GLU A 266 -9.86 4.66 -20.72
N PHE A 267 -9.35 3.56 -20.19
CA PHE A 267 -7.95 3.17 -20.35
C PHE A 267 -7.67 2.67 -21.76
N THR A 268 -6.45 2.90 -22.25
CA THR A 268 -5.92 2.16 -23.41
C THR A 268 -5.72 0.68 -23.06
N ALA A 269 -5.52 -0.20 -24.05
CA ALA A 269 -5.30 -1.63 -23.79
C ALA A 269 -4.15 -1.89 -22.81
N ALA A 270 -3.01 -1.20 -22.97
CA ALA A 270 -1.86 -1.35 -22.10
C ALA A 270 -2.12 -0.86 -20.67
N GLU A 271 -2.86 0.24 -20.52
CA GLU A 271 -3.26 0.78 -19.22
C GLU A 271 -4.31 -0.12 -18.54
N ARG A 272 -5.21 -0.73 -19.30
CA ARG A 272 -6.18 -1.72 -18.80
C ARG A 272 -5.46 -2.96 -18.25
N ALA A 273 -4.42 -3.44 -18.93
CA ALA A 273 -3.59 -4.52 -18.41
C ALA A 273 -2.90 -4.15 -17.09
N GLU A 274 -2.33 -2.93 -16.98
CA GLU A 274 -1.76 -2.42 -15.72
C GLU A 274 -2.82 -2.29 -14.61
N ALA A 275 -4.04 -1.88 -14.96
CA ALA A 275 -5.18 -1.83 -14.05
C ALA A 275 -5.51 -3.23 -13.52
N GLU A 276 -5.65 -4.22 -14.40
CA GLU A 276 -5.98 -5.59 -14.02
C GLU A 276 -4.91 -6.24 -13.14
N PHE A 277 -3.64 -6.07 -13.50
CA PHE A 277 -2.51 -6.50 -12.67
C PHE A 277 -2.57 -5.89 -11.25
N THR A 278 -2.86 -4.60 -11.16
CA THR A 278 -2.92 -3.92 -9.86
C THR A 278 -4.15 -4.35 -9.06
N ARG A 279 -5.31 -4.53 -9.72
CA ARG A 279 -6.53 -5.05 -9.08
C ARG A 279 -6.29 -6.45 -8.51
N TYR A 280 -5.66 -7.35 -9.27
CA TYR A 280 -5.35 -8.69 -8.76
C TYR A 280 -4.34 -8.67 -7.61
N ARG A 281 -3.28 -7.86 -7.72
CA ARG A 281 -2.33 -7.70 -6.60
C ARG A 281 -3.02 -7.20 -5.33
N SER A 282 -3.95 -6.25 -5.46
CA SER A 282 -4.73 -5.74 -4.32
C SER A 282 -5.75 -6.76 -3.80
N PHE A 283 -6.36 -7.57 -4.67
CA PHE A 283 -7.18 -8.72 -4.25
C PHE A 283 -6.35 -9.70 -3.41
N LEU A 284 -5.13 -10.04 -3.83
CA LEU A 284 -4.22 -10.89 -3.05
C LEU A 284 -3.80 -10.27 -1.71
N LEU A 285 -3.95 -8.95 -1.54
CA LEU A 285 -3.79 -8.24 -0.26
C LEU A 285 -5.07 -8.20 0.60
N GLY A 286 -6.16 -8.82 0.13
CA GLY A 286 -7.42 -8.96 0.84
C GLY A 286 -8.48 -7.90 0.49
N LEU A 287 -8.23 -7.02 -0.47
CA LEU A 287 -9.21 -5.98 -0.83
C LEU A 287 -10.46 -6.58 -1.48
N PRO A 288 -11.67 -6.16 -1.05
CA PRO A 288 -12.92 -6.57 -1.68
C PRO A 288 -13.11 -5.90 -3.04
N LYS A 289 -13.96 -6.48 -3.90
CA LYS A 289 -14.24 -6.00 -5.26
C LYS A 289 -14.67 -4.53 -5.27
N GLU A 290 -15.47 -4.12 -4.29
CA GLU A 290 -16.01 -2.78 -4.14
C GLU A 290 -14.92 -1.70 -3.97
N LEU A 291 -13.72 -2.10 -3.53
CA LEU A 291 -12.55 -1.22 -3.42
C LEU A 291 -11.58 -1.34 -4.62
N LEU A 292 -11.97 -2.05 -5.69
CA LEU A 292 -11.13 -2.33 -6.86
C LEU A 292 -11.79 -1.83 -8.18
N PRO A 293 -11.98 -0.50 -8.32
CA PRO A 293 -12.61 0.12 -9.49
C PRO A 293 -11.86 -0.13 -10.80
N GLU A 294 -12.57 -0.07 -11.91
CA GLU A 294 -12.07 -0.51 -13.23
C GLU A 294 -11.68 0.66 -14.12
N THR A 295 -12.44 1.75 -14.06
CA THR A 295 -12.28 2.89 -14.96
C THR A 295 -11.48 4.03 -14.32
N PRO A 296 -10.83 4.90 -15.12
CA PRO A 296 -10.20 6.12 -14.64
C PRO A 296 -11.10 6.96 -13.74
N THR A 297 -12.37 7.08 -14.09
CA THR A 297 -13.34 7.91 -13.37
C THR A 297 -13.65 7.32 -12.00
N GLU A 298 -13.93 6.02 -11.93
CA GLU A 298 -14.24 5.33 -10.67
C GLU A 298 -13.03 5.30 -9.73
N ILE A 299 -11.81 5.11 -10.25
CA ILE A 299 -10.57 5.16 -9.46
C ILE A 299 -10.42 6.53 -8.78
N ILE A 300 -10.62 7.61 -9.54
CA ILE A 300 -10.52 8.97 -8.99
C ILE A 300 -11.66 9.24 -8.01
N HIS A 301 -12.88 8.80 -8.34
CA HIS A 301 -14.06 8.96 -7.50
C HIS A 301 -13.88 8.29 -6.14
N LEU A 302 -13.43 7.03 -6.13
CA LEU A 302 -13.20 6.27 -4.90
C LEU A 302 -12.06 6.84 -4.04
N MET A 303 -10.93 7.21 -4.66
CA MET A 303 -9.80 7.85 -3.95
C MET A 303 -10.19 9.23 -3.37
N SER A 304 -11.00 9.99 -4.12
CA SER A 304 -11.54 11.28 -3.67
C SER A 304 -12.57 11.09 -2.56
N GLY A 305 -13.41 10.05 -2.65
CA GLY A 305 -14.38 9.64 -1.63
C GLY A 305 -13.72 9.36 -0.29
N ARG A 306 -12.71 8.48 -0.28
CA ARG A 306 -11.91 8.22 0.93
C ARG A 306 -11.35 9.51 1.50
N SER A 307 -10.77 10.37 0.67
CA SER A 307 -10.18 11.63 1.12
C SER A 307 -11.23 12.63 1.63
N ALA A 308 -12.45 12.62 1.07
CA ALA A 308 -13.55 13.52 1.44
C ALA A 308 -14.16 13.16 2.80
N LEU A 309 -14.18 11.88 3.13
CA LEU A 309 -14.72 11.39 4.39
C LEU A 309 -13.65 11.23 5.47
N LEU A 310 -12.37 11.10 5.12
CA LEU A 310 -11.28 11.11 6.10
C LEU A 310 -11.06 12.54 6.62
N ARG A 311 -11.19 12.75 7.93
CA ARG A 311 -10.87 14.02 8.58
C ARG A 311 -9.41 14.40 8.33
N ASP A 312 -9.15 15.67 8.03
CA ASP A 312 -7.78 16.17 7.87
C ASP A 312 -7.14 16.24 9.25
N ASP A 313 -6.02 15.55 9.39
CA ASP A 313 -5.15 15.72 10.53
C ASP A 313 -3.71 15.33 10.14
N PHE A 314 -2.75 16.10 10.64
CA PHE A 314 -1.32 15.85 10.45
C PHE A 314 -0.60 16.25 11.72
N ASP A 315 -0.42 15.29 12.63
CA ASP A 315 0.44 15.46 13.80
C ASP A 315 1.92 15.43 13.38
N ASP A 316 2.68 16.49 13.67
CA ASP A 316 4.12 16.53 13.32
C ASP A 316 4.95 15.54 14.17
N ALA A 317 4.53 15.27 15.40
CA ALA A 317 5.24 14.32 16.26
C ALA A 317 5.14 12.90 15.71
N THR A 318 3.99 12.52 15.16
CA THR A 318 3.77 11.22 14.53
C THR A 318 4.08 11.27 13.03
N CYS A 319 3.24 11.92 12.22
CA CYS A 319 3.35 11.94 10.77
C CYS A 319 4.65 12.60 10.31
N GLY A 320 5.01 13.74 10.91
CA GLY A 320 6.22 14.48 10.56
C GLY A 320 7.49 13.68 10.83
N GLU A 321 7.57 12.96 11.96
CA GLU A 321 8.69 12.05 12.26
C GLU A 321 8.80 10.92 11.23
N LEU A 322 7.69 10.24 10.90
CA LEU A 322 7.70 9.18 9.89
C LEU A 322 8.14 9.69 8.51
N VAL A 323 7.71 10.89 8.12
CA VAL A 323 8.11 11.54 6.87
C VAL A 323 9.61 11.80 6.85
N ARG A 324 10.14 12.45 7.90
CA ARG A 324 11.57 12.79 8.01
C ARG A 324 12.43 11.54 8.04
N SER A 325 12.10 10.57 8.90
CA SER A 325 12.81 9.30 9.02
C SER A 325 12.88 8.55 7.68
N THR A 326 11.77 8.48 6.96
CA THR A 326 11.73 7.83 5.64
C THR A 326 12.56 8.57 4.60
N MET A 327 12.47 9.90 4.56
CA MET A 327 13.18 10.71 3.56
C MET A 327 14.70 10.68 3.80
N ASP A 328 15.12 10.64 5.07
CA ASP A 328 16.53 10.63 5.47
C ASP A 328 17.17 9.23 5.42
N ALA A 329 16.37 8.16 5.49
CA ALA A 329 16.83 6.78 5.46
C ALA A 329 17.79 6.50 4.28
N TYR A 330 18.94 5.91 4.61
CA TYR A 330 19.91 5.40 3.64
C TYR A 330 19.49 4.00 3.18
N LEU A 331 19.04 3.87 1.93
CA LEU A 331 18.43 2.62 1.43
C LEU A 331 19.43 1.68 0.75
N ARG A 332 20.70 2.06 0.65
CA ARG A 332 21.71 1.30 -0.09
C ARG A 332 22.46 0.34 0.84
N GLN A 333 22.95 -0.75 0.27
CA GLN A 333 23.60 -1.84 1.01
C GLN A 333 25.04 -1.53 1.43
N GLU A 334 25.74 -0.71 0.66
CA GLU A 334 27.14 -0.37 0.88
C GLU A 334 27.30 1.13 1.08
N ASP A 335 28.21 1.53 1.96
CA ASP A 335 28.50 2.93 2.24
C ASP A 335 29.77 3.41 1.50
N THR A 336 29.71 3.40 0.17
CA THR A 336 30.80 3.94 -0.68
C THR A 336 30.45 5.33 -1.20
N LEU A 337 31.46 6.12 -1.63
CA LEU A 337 31.22 7.46 -2.21
C LEU A 337 30.22 7.42 -3.38
N ARG A 338 30.32 6.40 -4.23
CA ARG A 338 29.40 6.20 -5.36
C ARG A 338 27.96 5.99 -4.87
N GLU A 339 27.79 5.19 -3.82
CA GLU A 339 26.47 4.90 -3.26
C GLU A 339 25.89 6.10 -2.52
N ARG A 340 26.72 6.89 -1.81
CA ARG A 340 26.30 8.18 -1.25
C ARG A 340 25.84 9.17 -2.31
N ILE A 341 26.52 9.24 -3.46
CA ILE A 341 26.08 10.09 -4.58
C ILE A 341 24.75 9.59 -5.16
N ALA A 342 24.61 8.28 -5.36
CA ALA A 342 23.37 7.69 -5.84
C ALA A 342 22.19 7.93 -4.88
N ASP A 343 22.42 7.74 -3.57
CA ASP A 343 21.43 8.01 -2.51
C ASP A 343 20.99 9.48 -2.50
N ALA A 344 21.94 10.41 -2.60
CA ALA A 344 21.68 11.83 -2.72
C ALA A 344 20.76 12.17 -3.91
N VAL A 345 20.99 11.54 -5.07
CA VAL A 345 20.15 11.71 -6.26
C VAL A 345 18.76 11.13 -6.03
N GLU A 346 18.66 9.90 -5.52
CA GLU A 346 17.39 9.23 -5.22
C GLU A 346 16.53 10.03 -4.23
N LYS A 347 17.14 10.60 -3.19
CA LYS A 347 16.48 11.50 -2.23
C LYS A 347 15.95 12.75 -2.92
N SER A 348 16.73 13.39 -3.79
CA SER A 348 16.26 14.58 -4.52
C SER A 348 15.06 14.30 -5.42
N TYR A 349 15.05 13.16 -6.14
CA TYR A 349 13.88 12.76 -6.92
C TYR A 349 12.67 12.44 -6.04
N SER A 350 12.89 11.78 -4.90
CA SER A 350 11.82 11.44 -3.96
C SER A 350 11.16 12.70 -3.38
N LYS A 351 11.96 13.69 -3.01
CA LYS A 351 11.48 15.02 -2.58
C LYS A 351 10.72 15.73 -3.69
N PHE A 352 11.24 15.71 -4.93
CA PHE A 352 10.56 16.32 -6.07
C PHE A 352 9.21 15.65 -6.37
N PHE A 353 9.18 14.31 -6.37
CA PHE A 353 7.97 13.52 -6.52
C PHE A 353 6.96 13.85 -5.42
N PHE A 354 7.42 13.91 -4.16
CA PHE A 354 6.58 14.26 -3.02
C PHE A 354 5.90 15.63 -3.18
N VAL A 355 6.69 16.67 -3.47
CA VAL A 355 6.18 18.03 -3.67
C VAL A 355 5.15 18.08 -4.79
N LYS A 356 5.42 17.39 -5.91
CA LYS A 356 4.52 17.37 -7.06
C LYS A 356 3.21 16.65 -6.76
N MET A 357 3.28 15.47 -6.14
CA MET A 357 2.12 14.59 -5.98
C MET A 357 1.27 14.90 -4.75
N PHE A 358 1.89 15.25 -3.62
CA PHE A 358 1.18 15.36 -2.32
C PHE A 358 1.05 16.79 -1.81
N SER A 359 1.81 17.73 -2.38
CA SER A 359 1.73 19.15 -2.02
C SER A 359 1.19 20.04 -3.14
N GLY A 360 0.68 19.45 -4.24
CA GLY A 360 0.18 20.20 -5.39
C GLY A 360 1.24 21.09 -6.04
N GLY A 361 2.52 20.72 -5.94
CA GLY A 361 3.66 21.52 -6.39
C GLY A 361 4.10 22.63 -5.43
N LYS A 362 3.43 22.82 -4.28
CA LYS A 362 3.69 23.89 -3.33
C LYS A 362 4.76 23.49 -2.31
N ARG A 363 5.89 24.21 -2.31
CA ARG A 363 7.07 23.88 -1.48
C ARG A 363 6.87 24.21 -0.01
N ASP A 364 6.10 25.25 0.29
CA ASP A 364 5.72 25.66 1.64
C ASP A 364 4.84 24.61 2.32
N VAL A 365 3.90 24.02 1.57
CA VAL A 365 3.09 22.90 2.06
C VAL A 365 3.96 21.68 2.33
N ALA A 366 4.87 21.32 1.42
CA ALA A 366 5.80 20.21 1.63
C ALA A 366 6.72 20.43 2.84
N ALA A 367 7.20 21.66 3.03
CA ALA A 367 8.07 22.02 4.16
C ALA A 367 7.36 21.86 5.51
N LYS A 368 6.06 22.20 5.59
CA LYS A 368 5.23 21.94 6.77
C LYS A 368 5.09 20.46 7.10
N MET A 369 5.24 19.59 6.11
CA MET A 369 5.22 18.13 6.27
C MET A 369 6.63 17.55 6.49
N GLY A 370 7.66 18.39 6.70
CA GLY A 370 9.03 17.95 6.91
C GLY A 370 9.85 17.68 5.64
N VAL A 371 9.35 18.01 4.46
CA VAL A 371 10.07 17.80 3.18
C VAL A 371 10.51 19.13 2.57
N THR A 372 11.82 19.40 2.64
CA THR A 372 12.42 20.60 2.03
C THR A 372 13.15 20.27 0.73
N LEU A 373 12.81 21.00 -0.33
CA LEU A 373 13.44 20.89 -1.65
C LEU A 373 14.42 22.04 -1.86
N SER A 374 15.72 21.73 -1.75
CA SER A 374 16.81 22.71 -1.86
C SER A 374 17.21 22.99 -3.31
N VAL A 375 17.99 24.06 -3.53
CA VAL A 375 18.60 24.34 -4.85
C VAL A 375 19.51 23.18 -5.30
N GLY A 376 20.22 22.55 -4.36
CA GLY A 376 21.04 21.37 -4.64
C GLY A 376 20.21 20.17 -5.11
N ASP A 377 19.00 19.99 -4.57
CA ASP A 377 18.08 18.95 -5.04
C ASP A 377 17.64 19.18 -6.49
N PHE A 378 17.30 20.42 -6.84
CA PHE A 378 16.97 20.79 -8.22
C PHE A 378 18.14 20.54 -9.16
N ALA A 379 19.35 20.96 -8.77
CA ALA A 379 20.55 20.74 -9.58
C ALA A 379 20.82 19.26 -9.82
N ARG A 380 20.74 18.42 -8.77
CA ARG A 380 20.89 16.95 -8.90
C ARG A 380 19.85 16.38 -9.87
N VAL A 381 18.57 16.69 -9.68
CA VAL A 381 17.49 16.21 -10.56
C VAL A 381 17.70 16.65 -12.01
N ALA A 382 18.04 17.92 -12.24
CA ALA A 382 18.25 18.45 -13.59
C ALA A 382 19.45 17.77 -14.29
N LEU A 383 20.57 17.60 -13.59
CA LEU A 383 21.78 16.97 -14.12
C LEU A 383 21.58 15.48 -14.42
N THR A 384 20.80 14.76 -13.62
CA THR A 384 20.60 13.32 -13.79
C THR A 384 19.35 12.96 -14.60
N ALA A 385 18.43 13.90 -14.85
CA ALA A 385 17.19 13.65 -15.58
C ALA A 385 17.41 13.04 -16.97
N PRO A 386 18.38 13.50 -17.79
CA PRO A 386 18.67 12.87 -19.07
C PRO A 386 19.06 11.39 -18.92
N PHE A 387 19.80 11.04 -17.86
CA PHE A 387 20.14 9.65 -17.59
C PHE A 387 18.93 8.85 -17.09
N VAL A 388 18.20 9.35 -16.09
CA VAL A 388 17.09 8.61 -15.47
C VAL A 388 15.92 8.43 -16.43
N TYR A 389 15.36 9.53 -16.93
CA TYR A 389 14.21 9.50 -17.84
C TYR A 389 14.61 9.13 -19.26
N GLY A 390 15.75 9.60 -19.74
CA GLY A 390 16.23 9.26 -21.08
C GLY A 390 16.50 7.76 -21.21
N ARG A 391 17.15 7.12 -20.22
CA ARG A 391 17.33 5.66 -20.21
C ARG A 391 16.00 4.93 -20.18
N ALA A 392 15.05 5.34 -19.35
CA ALA A 392 13.73 4.73 -19.31
C ALA A 392 13.02 4.81 -20.68
N MET A 393 13.05 5.98 -21.33
CA MET A 393 12.48 6.16 -22.67
C MET A 393 13.18 5.32 -23.76
N VAL A 394 14.51 5.24 -23.73
CA VAL A 394 15.28 4.42 -24.68
C VAL A 394 14.93 2.94 -24.51
N VAL A 395 14.92 2.46 -23.27
CA VAL A 395 14.57 1.07 -22.95
C VAL A 395 13.11 0.78 -23.33
N GLN A 396 12.19 1.73 -23.10
CA GLN A 396 10.78 1.58 -23.48
C GLN A 396 10.59 1.51 -24.99
N ARG A 397 11.30 2.34 -25.76
CA ARG A 397 11.30 2.26 -27.23
C ARG A 397 11.86 0.92 -27.72
N ALA A 398 12.98 0.47 -27.15
CA ALA A 398 13.56 -0.83 -27.48
C ALA A 398 12.63 -2.00 -27.13
N ALA A 399 11.91 -1.94 -26.01
CA ALA A 399 10.94 -2.96 -25.61
C ALA A 399 9.78 -3.10 -26.62
N ARG A 400 9.39 -2.00 -27.28
CA ARG A 400 8.35 -1.99 -28.34
C ARG A 400 8.86 -2.48 -29.69
N THR A 401 10.17 -2.62 -29.88
CA THR A 401 10.77 -3.16 -31.11
C THR A 401 10.84 -4.69 -31.03
N PRO A 402 10.13 -5.45 -31.89
CA PRO A 402 10.06 -6.92 -31.78
C PRO A 402 11.43 -7.61 -31.72
N ALA A 403 12.40 -7.13 -32.51
CA ALA A 403 13.76 -7.68 -32.55
C ALA A 403 14.55 -7.48 -31.24
N LEU A 404 14.23 -6.44 -30.46
CA LEU A 404 14.95 -6.10 -29.22
C LEU A 404 14.19 -6.53 -27.97
N ARG A 405 12.88 -6.83 -28.06
CA ARG A 405 12.01 -7.15 -26.92
C ARG A 405 12.60 -8.22 -26.00
N ARG A 406 13.15 -9.31 -26.55
CA ARG A 406 13.76 -10.39 -25.76
C ARG A 406 14.96 -9.92 -24.94
N LEU A 407 15.86 -9.15 -25.56
CA LEU A 407 17.06 -8.61 -24.91
C LEU A 407 16.69 -7.57 -23.85
N THR A 408 15.75 -6.68 -24.18
CA THR A 408 15.26 -5.66 -23.26
C THR A 408 14.56 -6.27 -22.05
N ASN A 409 13.72 -7.28 -22.23
CA ASN A 409 13.06 -7.99 -21.14
C ASN A 409 14.10 -8.68 -20.22
N ALA A 410 15.08 -9.38 -20.80
CA ALA A 410 16.14 -10.02 -20.02
C ALA A 410 16.97 -9.02 -19.21
N TYR A 411 17.25 -7.85 -19.78
CA TYR A 411 17.93 -6.75 -19.09
C TYR A 411 17.13 -6.20 -17.92
N VAL A 412 15.84 -5.92 -18.13
CA VAL A 412 14.93 -5.39 -17.10
C VAL A 412 14.77 -6.40 -15.96
N LEU A 413 14.55 -7.69 -16.27
CA LEU A 413 14.45 -8.74 -15.25
C LEU A 413 15.72 -8.88 -14.42
N ARG A 414 16.90 -8.84 -15.05
CA ARG A 414 18.18 -8.88 -14.32
C ARG A 414 18.34 -7.69 -13.37
N LEU A 415 17.87 -6.51 -13.77
CA LEU A 415 17.87 -5.33 -12.89
C LEU A 415 16.93 -5.49 -11.69
N ILE A 416 15.72 -6.02 -11.90
CA ILE A 416 14.77 -6.30 -10.81
C ILE A 416 15.37 -7.33 -9.84
N GLN A 417 15.92 -8.43 -10.34
CA GLN A 417 16.57 -9.45 -9.51
C GLN A 417 17.74 -8.88 -8.71
N ARG A 418 18.58 -8.04 -9.33
CA ARG A 418 19.67 -7.36 -8.61
C ARG A 418 19.15 -6.44 -7.51
N ARG A 419 18.03 -5.75 -7.75
CA ARG A 419 17.38 -4.88 -6.75
C ARG A 419 16.77 -5.67 -5.62
N LEU A 420 16.05 -6.75 -5.91
CA LEU A 420 15.52 -7.66 -4.89
C LEU A 420 16.63 -8.18 -3.97
N LYS A 421 17.78 -8.60 -4.53
CA LYS A 421 18.95 -8.97 -3.73
C LYS A 421 19.47 -7.82 -2.86
N ALA A 422 19.43 -6.60 -3.39
CA ALA A 422 19.86 -5.40 -2.67
C ALA A 422 18.83 -4.88 -1.65
N TYR A 423 17.56 -5.29 -1.70
CA TYR A 423 16.58 -4.96 -0.67
C TYR A 423 16.69 -5.90 0.54
N GLY A 424 17.25 -7.10 0.34
CA GLY A 424 17.36 -8.12 1.36
C GLY A 424 16.11 -8.99 1.45
N THR A 425 16.15 -9.98 2.34
CA THR A 425 15.00 -10.84 2.62
C THR A 425 13.99 -10.05 3.45
N ALA A 426 12.78 -9.88 2.93
CA ALA A 426 11.72 -9.26 3.70
C ALA A 426 11.26 -10.21 4.81
N GLU A 427 11.32 -9.76 6.06
CA GLU A 427 10.93 -10.57 7.21
C GLU A 427 9.41 -10.51 7.45
N TYR A 428 8.75 -9.42 7.04
CA TYR A 428 7.31 -9.19 7.17
C TYR A 428 6.79 -9.45 8.60
N THR A 429 7.55 -9.02 9.61
CA THR A 429 7.25 -9.24 11.02
C THR A 429 7.01 -7.93 11.75
N SER A 430 6.18 -7.97 12.79
CA SER A 430 6.09 -6.96 13.84
C SER A 430 6.32 -7.66 15.18
N ASP A 431 7.30 -7.22 15.98
CA ASP A 431 7.51 -7.76 17.32
C ASP A 431 6.68 -6.97 18.33
N VAL A 432 5.98 -7.66 19.23
CA VAL A 432 5.21 -7.04 20.32
C VAL A 432 6.11 -6.23 21.25
N ALA A 433 7.37 -6.65 21.43
CA ALA A 433 8.35 -5.90 22.22
C ALA A 433 8.73 -4.55 21.58
N ASP A 434 8.52 -4.39 20.26
CA ASP A 434 8.74 -3.14 19.55
C ASP A 434 7.58 -2.15 19.70
N TYR A 435 6.42 -2.61 20.22
CA TYR A 435 5.30 -1.73 20.53
C TYR A 435 5.66 -0.91 21.76
N THR A 436 5.90 0.38 21.55
CA THR A 436 6.43 1.26 22.58
C THR A 436 5.48 1.36 23.80
N PRO A 437 5.87 0.83 24.99
CA PRO A 437 5.10 0.99 26.21
C PRO A 437 5.52 2.30 26.89
N SER A 438 5.10 3.45 26.36
CA SER A 438 5.07 4.76 27.03
C SER A 438 4.89 5.90 26.01
N GLY A 439 4.29 7.00 26.47
CA GLY A 439 4.09 8.23 25.72
C GLY A 439 2.60 8.53 25.53
N ARG A 440 2.09 9.55 26.25
CA ARG A 440 0.76 10.12 26.02
C ARG A 440 0.66 10.54 24.55
N ALA A 441 -0.33 10.02 23.82
CA ALA A 441 -0.92 10.81 22.75
C ALA A 441 -1.50 12.06 23.43
N ALA A 442 -1.00 13.23 23.06
CA ALA A 442 -1.44 14.52 23.59
C ALA A 442 -2.74 14.95 22.92
#